data_AF-A0ABC9XEZ2-F1
#
_entry.id   AF-A0ABC9XEZ2-F1
#
_cell.length_a   1.000
_cell.length_b   1.000
_cell.length_c   1.000
_cell.angle_alpha   90.00
_cell.angle_beta   90.00
_cell.angle_gamma   90.00
#
_symmetry.space_group_name_H-M   'P 1'
#
loop_
_entity.id
_entity.type
_entity.pdbx_description
1 polymer ?
#
loop_
_entity_poly.entity_id
_entity_poly.type
_entity_poly.pdbx_seq_one_letter_code
_entity_poly.pdbx_strand_id
1 'polypeptide(L)'
;MIPSGEVCTSEGRATLQEDLDRPEELATKNIMKFNKDKCKVLHLEKHNPGVQHRLGSIWLGSSSTERDLGVLADNKLDMSEQRAAAAKKANRMLGCINKGITSRDENFSQ
;
A
#
# COMPACT_ATOMS: atom_id res chain seq x y z
N MET A 1 -11.18 -13.26 -2.91
CA MET A 1 -9.76 -13.58 -2.71
C MET A 1 -9.35 -14.48 -3.85
N ILE A 2 -8.83 -13.89 -4.92
CA ILE A 2 -8.30 -14.64 -6.07
C ILE A 2 -6.97 -15.25 -5.61
N PRO A 3 -6.73 -16.56 -5.77
CA PRO A 3 -5.49 -17.18 -5.32
C PRO A 3 -4.29 -16.64 -6.12
N SER A 4 -3.14 -16.41 -5.46
CA SER A 4 -1.87 -15.90 -6.04
C SER A 4 -1.30 -16.71 -7.23
N GLY A 5 -1.98 -17.76 -7.71
CA GLY A 5 -1.59 -18.54 -8.89
C GLY A 5 -2.08 -17.98 -10.23
N GLU A 6 -3.09 -17.10 -10.26
CA GLU A 6 -3.73 -16.67 -11.51
C GLU A 6 -3.09 -15.44 -12.19
N VAL A 7 -2.28 -14.66 -11.48
CA VAL A 7 -1.70 -13.42 -12.05
C VAL A 7 -0.59 -13.71 -13.09
N CYS A 8 -0.02 -14.91 -13.09
CA CYS A 8 1.02 -15.30 -14.06
C CYS A 8 0.47 -15.88 -15.38
N THR A 9 -0.84 -16.13 -15.50
CA THR A 9 -1.45 -16.63 -16.75
C THR A 9 -1.70 -15.49 -17.72
N SER A 10 -1.71 -15.76 -19.03
CA SER A 10 -2.09 -14.76 -20.05
C SER A 10 -3.51 -14.25 -19.86
N GLU A 11 -4.37 -15.07 -19.26
CA GLU A 11 -5.75 -14.76 -18.92
C GLU A 11 -5.83 -13.77 -17.75
N GLY A 12 -5.10 -14.01 -16.66
CA GLY A 12 -5.04 -13.06 -15.54
C GLY A 12 -4.50 -11.69 -15.95
N ARG A 13 -3.56 -11.64 -16.90
CA ARG A 13 -3.08 -10.38 -17.48
C ARG A 13 -4.17 -9.65 -18.29
N ALA A 14 -4.97 -10.38 -19.06
CA ALA A 14 -6.05 -9.79 -19.86
C ALA A 14 -7.13 -9.22 -18.94
N THR A 15 -7.56 -9.98 -17.92
CA THR A 15 -8.56 -9.54 -16.95
C THR A 15 -8.11 -8.28 -16.19
N LEU A 16 -6.85 -8.22 -15.75
CA LEU A 16 -6.31 -7.02 -15.11
C LEU A 16 -6.28 -5.81 -16.04
N GLN A 17 -6.00 -6.00 -17.32
CA GLN A 17 -6.01 -4.91 -18.30
C GLN A 17 -7.44 -4.41 -18.54
N GLU A 18 -8.42 -5.31 -18.67
CA GLU A 18 -9.83 -4.94 -18.78
C GLU A 18 -10.31 -4.14 -17.55
N ASP A 19 -9.89 -4.55 -16.35
CA ASP A 19 -10.22 -3.84 -15.12
C ASP A 19 -9.57 -2.45 -15.05
N LEU A 20 -8.37 -2.27 -15.61
CA LEU A 20 -7.73 -0.97 -15.75
C LEU A 20 -8.45 -0.06 -16.75
N ASP A 21 -9.03 -0.63 -17.81
CA ASP A 21 -9.73 0.13 -18.85
C ASP A 21 -11.11 0.63 -18.38
N ARG A 22 -11.77 -0.08 -17.44
CA ARG A 22 -13.09 0.28 -16.88
C ARG A 22 -13.16 1.70 -16.30
N PRO A 23 -12.23 2.17 -15.44
CA PRO A 23 -12.17 3.56 -14.98
C PRO A 23 -12.08 4.59 -16.11
N GLU A 24 -11.32 4.31 -17.18
CA GLU A 24 -11.19 5.21 -18.32
C GLU A 24 -12.51 5.31 -19.10
N GLU A 25 -13.19 4.17 -19.30
CA GLU A 25 -14.53 4.16 -19.90
C GLU A 25 -15.55 4.93 -19.06
N LEU A 26 -15.52 4.76 -17.73
CA LEU A 26 -16.39 5.48 -16.80
C LEU A 26 -16.18 6.99 -16.89
N ALA A 27 -14.93 7.45 -16.95
CA ALA A 27 -14.62 8.86 -17.13
C ALA A 27 -15.16 9.38 -18.47
N THR A 28 -15.03 8.60 -19.54
CA THR A 28 -15.56 8.94 -20.87
C THR A 28 -17.10 9.06 -20.85
N LYS A 29 -17.80 8.09 -20.25
CA LYS A 29 -19.27 8.11 -20.08
C LYS A 29 -19.75 9.31 -19.27
N ASN A 30 -18.95 9.75 -18.31
CA ASN A 30 -19.25 10.91 -17.47
C ASN A 30 -18.73 12.24 -18.03
N ILE A 31 -18.16 12.25 -19.24
CA ILE A 31 -17.59 13.46 -19.89
C ILE A 31 -16.53 14.13 -18.99
N MET A 32 -15.69 13.31 -18.36
CA MET A 32 -14.57 13.74 -17.51
C MET A 32 -13.23 13.28 -18.09
N LYS A 33 -12.18 14.08 -17.88
CA LYS A 33 -10.82 13.69 -18.27
C LYS A 33 -10.19 12.79 -17.21
N PHE A 34 -9.90 11.55 -17.57
CA PHE A 34 -9.14 10.64 -16.72
C PHE A 34 -7.65 11.03 -16.69
N ASN A 35 -7.06 11.11 -15.49
CA ASN A 35 -5.68 11.54 -15.31
C ASN A 35 -4.70 10.36 -15.35
N LYS A 36 -4.44 9.88 -16.56
CA LYS A 36 -3.56 8.72 -16.82
C LYS A 36 -2.13 8.91 -16.32
N ASP A 37 -1.61 10.14 -16.35
CA ASP A 37 -0.23 10.45 -15.96
C ASP A 37 0.02 10.25 -14.46
N LYS A 38 -1.04 10.28 -13.65
CA LYS A 38 -0.97 10.01 -12.21
C LYS A 38 -1.09 8.52 -11.88
N CYS A 39 -1.49 7.69 -12.82
CA CYS A 39 -1.66 6.26 -12.59
C CYS A 39 -0.29 5.56 -12.56
N LYS A 40 -0.09 4.74 -11.54
CA LYS A 40 1.09 3.89 -11.38
C LYS A 40 0.65 2.49 -10.99
N VAL A 41 1.45 1.49 -11.36
CA VAL A 41 1.22 0.10 -11.00
C VAL A 41 2.08 -0.24 -9.79
N LEU A 42 1.46 -0.74 -8.72
CA LEU A 42 2.17 -1.34 -7.60
C LEU A 42 2.19 -2.86 -7.80
N HIS A 43 3.34 -3.43 -8.14
CA HIS A 43 3.50 -4.87 -8.27
C HIS A 43 3.63 -5.49 -6.89
N LEU A 44 2.60 -6.22 -6.47
CA LEU A 44 2.60 -6.94 -5.20
C LEU A 44 3.25 -8.31 -5.38
N GLU A 45 3.95 -8.76 -4.34
CA GLU A 45 4.64 -10.07 -4.21
C GLU A 45 5.98 -10.19 -4.94
N LYS A 46 6.85 -11.05 -4.40
CA LYS A 46 8.18 -11.36 -4.95
C LYS A 46 8.15 -12.12 -6.28
N HIS A 47 7.05 -12.80 -6.59
CA HIS A 47 6.93 -13.64 -7.79
C HIS A 47 6.13 -12.99 -8.92
N ASN A 48 5.76 -11.72 -8.76
CA ASN A 48 5.12 -10.98 -9.83
C ASN A 48 6.17 -10.57 -10.87
N PRO A 49 6.06 -11.02 -12.13
CA PRO A 49 7.04 -10.71 -13.18
C PRO A 49 7.11 -9.23 -13.57
N GLY A 50 6.29 -8.36 -12.96
CA GLY A 50 6.36 -6.91 -13.19
C GLY A 50 5.87 -6.53 -14.57
N VAL A 51 4.76 -7.13 -15.02
CA VAL A 51 4.21 -6.90 -16.36
C VAL A 51 3.77 -5.46 -16.49
N GLN A 52 4.18 -4.82 -17.58
CA GLN A 52 3.79 -3.45 -17.85
C GLN A 52 2.34 -3.39 -18.35
N HIS A 53 1.58 -2.44 -17.81
CA HIS A 53 0.20 -2.17 -18.22
C HIS A 53 0.11 -0.80 -18.89
N ARG A 54 -0.97 -0.56 -19.63
CA ARG A 54 -1.23 0.72 -20.31
C ARG A 54 -2.64 1.22 -20.05
N LEU A 55 -2.85 2.52 -20.21
CA LEU A 55 -4.17 3.14 -20.30
C LEU A 55 -4.29 3.88 -21.63
N GLY A 56 -5.02 3.29 -22.58
CA GLY A 56 -5.03 3.70 -23.98
C GLY A 56 -3.63 3.60 -24.61
N SER A 57 -3.03 4.76 -24.92
CA SER A 57 -1.68 4.87 -25.50
C SER A 57 -0.55 5.08 -24.48
N ILE A 58 -0.86 5.25 -23.19
CA ILE A 58 0.12 5.58 -22.15
C ILE A 58 0.52 4.32 -21.39
N TRP A 59 1.82 3.99 -21.40
CA TRP A 59 2.39 2.95 -20.56
C TRP A 59 2.51 3.43 -19.12
N LEU A 60 1.99 2.66 -18.17
CA LEU A 60 2.04 2.99 -16.76
C LEU A 60 3.44 2.73 -16.20
N GLY A 61 3.91 3.66 -15.37
CA GLY A 61 5.10 3.44 -14.56
C GLY A 61 4.81 2.56 -13.35
N SER A 62 5.84 1.95 -12.79
CA SER A 62 5.74 1.18 -11.55
C SER A 62 6.03 2.04 -10.31
N SER A 63 5.43 1.70 -9.18
CA SER A 63 5.74 2.23 -7.85
C SER A 63 6.20 1.11 -6.91
N SER A 64 7.00 1.46 -5.91
CA SER A 64 7.39 0.53 -4.82
C SER A 64 6.49 0.63 -3.59
N THR A 65 5.76 1.74 -3.45
CA THR A 65 4.84 2.00 -2.35
C THR A 65 3.64 2.79 -2.83
N GLU A 66 2.48 2.58 -2.21
CA GLU A 66 1.26 3.34 -2.45
C GLU A 66 0.58 3.63 -1.11
N ARG A 67 0.06 4.86 -0.94
CA ARG A 67 -0.71 5.23 0.26
C ARG A 67 -2.18 5.37 -0.12
N ASP A 68 -3.01 4.49 0.41
CA ASP A 68 -4.47 4.54 0.22
C ASP A 68 -5.20 4.55 1.56
N LEU A 69 -6.19 5.45 1.71
CA LEU A 69 -6.99 5.64 2.94
C LEU A 69 -6.17 5.75 4.25
N GLY A 70 -4.91 6.23 4.15
CA GLY A 70 -3.99 6.36 5.29
C GLY A 70 -3.10 5.14 5.55
N VAL A 71 -3.32 4.04 4.84
CA VAL A 71 -2.51 2.82 4.88
C VAL A 71 -1.42 2.91 3.82
N LEU A 72 -0.18 2.61 4.18
CA LEU A 72 0.92 2.49 3.22
C LEU A 72 1.07 1.00 2.85
N ALA A 73 0.90 0.68 1.58
CA ALA A 73 1.16 -0.62 0.99
C ALA A 73 2.51 -0.58 0.26
N ASP A 74 3.42 -1.45 0.64
CA ASP A 74 4.68 -1.67 -0.09
C ASP A 74 4.58 -2.90 -0.99
N ASN A 75 5.43 -2.96 -2.01
CA ASN A 75 5.48 -4.07 -2.97
C ASN A 75 5.87 -5.42 -2.35
N LYS A 76 6.51 -5.43 -1.18
CA LYS A 76 6.89 -6.65 -0.46
C LYS A 76 5.76 -7.19 0.41
N LEU A 77 4.75 -6.35 0.70
CA LEU A 77 3.70 -6.61 1.67
C LEU A 77 4.27 -6.98 3.05
N ASP A 78 5.44 -6.42 3.41
CA ASP A 78 6.10 -6.76 4.66
C ASP A 78 5.53 -5.92 5.82
N MET A 79 4.61 -6.53 6.54
CA MET A 79 4.01 -5.95 7.74
C MET A 79 5.00 -5.80 8.91
N SER A 80 6.26 -6.24 8.79
CA SER A 80 7.28 -6.12 9.83
C SER A 80 7.55 -4.66 10.21
N GLU A 81 7.61 -3.74 9.24
CA GLU A 81 7.85 -2.31 9.49
C GLU A 81 6.70 -1.68 10.27
N GLN A 82 5.46 -1.98 9.89
CA GLN A 82 4.27 -1.50 10.59
C GLN A 82 4.21 -2.07 12.02
N ARG A 83 4.52 -3.37 12.20
CA ARG A 83 4.62 -4.00 13.52
C ARG A 83 5.72 -3.35 14.37
N ALA A 84 6.90 -3.12 13.81
CA ALA A 84 8.00 -2.45 14.49
C ALA A 84 7.62 -1.02 14.90
N ALA A 85 6.93 -0.27 14.04
CA ALA A 85 6.44 1.06 14.34
C ALA A 85 5.41 1.07 15.48
N ALA A 86 4.46 0.12 15.46
CA ALA A 86 3.47 -0.04 16.53
C ALA A 86 4.12 -0.42 17.86
N ALA A 87 5.05 -1.38 17.85
CA ALA A 87 5.81 -1.79 19.03
C ALA A 87 6.64 -0.63 19.59
N LYS A 88 7.32 0.14 18.72
CA LYS A 88 8.08 1.33 19.12
C LYS A 88 7.21 2.39 19.79
N LYS A 89 6.00 2.62 19.27
CA LYS A 89 5.03 3.55 19.86
C LYS A 89 4.55 3.07 21.23
N ALA A 90 4.24 1.78 21.38
CA ALA A 90 3.84 1.18 22.66
C ALA A 90 4.96 1.27 23.70
N ASN A 91 6.19 0.90 23.32
CA ASN A 91 7.36 0.98 24.20
C ASN A 91 7.65 2.41 24.66
N ARG A 92 7.46 3.41 23.78
CA ARG A 92 7.59 4.82 24.16
C ARG A 92 6.57 5.22 25.23
N MET A 93 5.31 4.81 25.08
CA MET A 93 4.27 5.10 26.08
C MET A 93 4.55 4.41 27.42
N LEU A 94 4.94 3.13 27.39
CA LEU A 94 5.33 2.39 28.58
C LEU A 94 6.48 3.09 29.32
N GLY A 95 7.50 3.55 28.57
CA GLY A 95 8.60 4.33 29.14
C GLY A 95 8.15 5.62 29.81
N CYS A 96 7.18 6.35 29.23
CA CYS A 96 6.61 7.54 29.87
C CYS A 96 5.86 7.21 31.17
N ILE A 97 5.09 6.12 31.19
CA ILE A 97 4.37 5.67 32.39
C ILE A 97 5.35 5.32 33.52
N ASN A 98 6.39 4.55 33.22
CA ASN A 98 7.40 4.15 34.22
C ASN A 98 8.17 5.34 34.80
N LYS A 99 8.49 6.35 33.98
CA LYS A 99 9.08 7.61 34.45
C LYS A 99 8.14 8.36 35.40
N GLY A 100 6.84 8.35 35.11
CA GLY A 100 5.83 8.93 36.00
C GLY A 100 5.79 8.23 37.36
N ILE A 101 5.82 6.89 37.38
CA ILE A 101 5.81 6.09 38.61
C ILE A 101 7.07 6.39 39.45
N THR A 102 8.25 6.26 38.86
CA THR A 102 9.53 6.51 39.55
C THR A 102 9.63 7.92 40.13
N SER A 103 9.17 8.94 39.39
CA SER A 103 9.15 10.32 39.90
C SER A 103 8.24 10.52 41.13
N ARG A 104 7.16 9.73 41.28
CA ARG A 104 6.29 9.81 42.46
C ARG A 104 6.94 9.16 43.68
N ASP A 105 7.58 8.01 43.51
CA ASP A 105 8.27 7.33 44.61
C ASP A 105 9.40 8.18 45.23
N GLU A 106 10.11 8.98 44.41
CA GLU A 106 11.12 9.91 44.94
C GLU A 106 10.53 11.09 45.72
N ASN A 107 9.27 11.48 45.46
CA ASN A 107 8.59 12.52 46.24
C ASN A 107 8.01 11.99 47.57
N PHE A 108 7.85 10.68 47.74
CA PHE A 108 7.42 10.06 49.02
C PHE A 108 8.59 9.67 49.93
N SER A 109 9.83 9.83 49.46
CA SER A 109 11.05 9.53 50.21
C SER A 109 11.74 10.77 50.78
N GLN A 110 11.07 11.93 50.76
CA GLN A 110 11.43 13.17 51.49
C GLN A 110 10.46 13.37 52.66
#